data_AF-A0A8C9U4M6-F1
#
_entry.id   AF-A0A8C9U4M6-F1
#
_cell.length_a   1.000
_cell.length_b   1.000
_cell.length_c   1.000
_cell.angle_alpha   90.00
_cell.angle_beta   90.00
_cell.angle_gamma   90.00
#
_symmetry.space_group_name_H-M   'P 1'
#
loop_
_entity.id
_entity.type
_entity.pdbx_description
1 polymer ?
#
loop_
_entity_poly.entity_id
_entity_poly.type
_entity_poly.pdbx_seq_one_letter_code
_entity_poly.pdbx_strand_id
1 'polypeptide(L)'
;MKDLGCLCWTFSAQSPSSHGSVTSQMWLPQPRPRMLPLPRCCHLGGSSLKDKRDTSNFDKEFTRQPVELTPTDKLFIMNLDQNEFAGFSYTNPEFVINV
;
A
#
# COMPACT_ATOMS: atom_id res chain seq x y z
N MET A 1 20.66 -16.94 25.77
CA MET A 1 20.66 -16.30 27.09
C MET A 1 21.01 -14.84 26.92
N LYS A 2 20.06 -13.98 27.29
CA LYS A 2 20.18 -12.53 27.55
C LYS A 2 20.07 -11.60 26.33
N ASP A 3 18.82 -11.25 26.06
CA ASP A 3 18.35 -10.03 25.41
C ASP A 3 18.93 -8.76 26.06
N LEU A 4 19.38 -7.82 25.22
CA LEU A 4 19.56 -6.39 25.49
C LEU A 4 19.52 -5.68 24.13
N GLY A 5 18.61 -4.79 23.75
CA GLY A 5 17.39 -4.25 24.33
C GLY A 5 16.85 -3.32 23.25
N CYS A 6 15.68 -3.61 22.68
CA CYS A 6 15.00 -2.67 21.79
C CYS A 6 14.45 -1.54 22.66
N LEU A 7 14.97 -0.33 22.48
CA LEU A 7 14.32 0.87 23.00
C LEU A 7 13.04 1.09 22.19
N CYS A 8 11.96 0.45 22.67
CA CYS A 8 10.60 0.76 22.31
C CYS A 8 10.34 2.21 22.73
N TRP A 9 10.14 3.10 21.76
CA TRP A 9 9.49 4.38 22.05
C TRP A 9 8.04 4.04 22.40
N THR A 10 7.73 3.95 23.68
CA THR A 10 6.36 3.88 24.16
C THR A 10 5.64 5.14 23.71
N PHE A 11 4.62 4.98 22.89
CA PHE A 11 3.63 6.01 22.63
C PHE A 11 2.84 6.21 23.94
N SER A 12 3.33 7.09 24.81
CA SER A 12 2.55 7.56 25.96
C SER A 12 1.50 8.51 25.41
N ALA A 13 0.32 7.97 25.08
CA ALA A 13 -0.86 8.77 24.80
C ALA A 13 -1.25 9.53 26.08
N GLN A 14 -0.71 10.72 26.26
CA GLN A 14 -1.24 11.66 27.24
C GLN A 14 -2.40 12.40 26.59
N SER A 15 -3.62 12.13 27.07
CA SER A 15 -4.84 12.84 26.67
C SER A 15 -4.65 14.37 26.72
N PRO A 16 -5.31 15.14 25.83
CA PRO A 16 -5.07 16.56 25.71
C PRO A 16 -5.70 17.30 26.89
N SER A 17 -4.89 17.81 27.81
CA SER A 17 -5.33 18.91 28.67
C SER A 17 -5.36 20.18 27.83
N SER A 18 -6.55 20.74 27.74
CA SER A 18 -6.91 22.03 27.16
C SER A 18 -5.85 23.12 27.39
N HIS A 19 -5.52 23.83 26.30
CA HIS A 19 -4.59 24.98 26.19
C HIS A 19 -3.11 24.63 25.96
N GLY A 20 -2.71 24.51 24.69
CA GLY A 20 -1.30 24.51 24.29
C GLY A 20 -1.14 24.53 22.76
N SER A 21 -0.48 25.57 22.23
CA SER A 21 -0.21 25.75 20.80
C SER A 21 0.64 24.61 20.23
N VAL A 22 0.28 24.08 19.06
CA VAL A 22 0.99 23.00 18.33
C VAL A 22 2.36 23.44 17.78
N THR A 23 2.80 24.67 18.07
CA THR A 23 3.94 25.29 17.39
C THR A 23 5.29 25.14 18.09
N SER A 24 5.42 24.31 19.13
CA SER A 24 6.73 23.99 19.73
C SER A 24 7.12 22.54 19.46
N GLN A 25 7.13 22.15 18.19
CA GLN A 25 7.95 21.03 17.74
C GLN A 25 9.11 21.60 16.94
N MET A 26 10.26 21.73 17.61
CA MET A 26 11.56 21.94 16.98
C MET A 26 11.79 20.73 16.05
N TRP A 27 11.46 20.88 14.77
CA TRP A 27 11.79 19.90 13.75
C TRP A 27 13.31 19.81 13.67
N LEU A 28 13.90 18.81 14.30
CA LEU A 28 15.33 18.54 14.18
C LEU A 28 15.66 18.36 12.68
N PRO A 29 16.66 19.08 12.13
CA PRO A 29 17.01 18.95 10.73
C PRO A 29 17.50 17.52 10.46
N GLN A 30 16.73 16.77 9.68
CA GLN A 30 17.09 15.42 9.29
C GLN A 30 18.32 15.46 8.36
N PRO A 31 19.37 14.64 8.60
CA PRO A 31 20.43 14.49 7.61
C PRO A 31 19.84 13.88 6.33
N ARG A 32 20.29 14.39 5.16
CA ARG A 32 19.83 13.96 3.84
C ARG A 32 19.73 12.43 3.74
N PRO A 33 18.61 11.86 3.27
CA PRO A 33 18.47 10.41 3.19
C PRO A 33 19.44 9.88 2.13
N ARG A 34 20.46 9.13 2.55
CA ARG A 34 21.04 8.10 1.68
C ARG A 34 19.90 7.16 1.31
N MET A 35 19.74 6.86 0.02
CA MET A 35 18.75 5.89 -0.47
C MET A 35 18.80 4.64 0.42
N LEU A 36 17.81 4.49 1.29
CA LEU A 36 17.66 3.28 2.08
C LEU A 36 17.29 2.16 1.10
N PRO A 37 17.94 0.99 1.17
CA PRO A 37 17.43 -0.18 0.47
C PRO A 37 16.02 -0.44 1.00
N LEU A 38 15.08 -0.73 0.07
CA LEU A 38 13.65 -1.02 0.23
C LEU A 38 13.09 -0.96 1.66
N PRO A 39 11.99 -0.24 1.90
CA PRO A 39 11.47 -0.06 3.26
C PRO A 39 11.23 -1.42 3.90
N ARG A 40 12.03 -1.75 4.93
CA ARG A 40 11.63 -2.79 5.89
C ARG A 40 10.46 -2.20 6.66
N CYS A 41 9.27 -2.35 6.12
CA CYS A 41 8.04 -2.11 6.86
C CYS A 41 8.14 -2.90 8.16
N CYS A 42 8.00 -2.20 9.28
CA CYS A 42 8.15 -2.73 10.63
C CYS A 42 7.36 -4.04 10.79
N HIS A 43 8.05 -5.12 11.15
CA HIS A 43 7.50 -6.46 11.34
C HIS A 43 6.61 -6.56 12.59
N LEU A 44 5.41 -5.98 12.56
CA LEU A 44 4.36 -6.25 13.56
C LEU A 44 3.03 -6.67 12.91
N GLY A 45 3.12 -7.38 11.79
CA GLY A 45 1.98 -7.96 11.09
C GLY A 45 2.46 -8.72 9.87
N GLY A 46 3.12 -9.85 10.07
CA GLY A 46 3.57 -10.70 8.97
C GLY A 46 2.38 -11.36 8.29
N SER A 47 2.07 -10.96 7.07
CA SER A 47 1.19 -11.72 6.19
C SER A 47 1.87 -13.04 5.83
N SER A 48 1.37 -14.15 6.37
CA SER A 48 1.85 -15.48 6.01
C SER A 48 1.22 -15.90 4.69
N LEU A 49 1.96 -15.76 3.59
CA LEU A 49 1.55 -16.22 2.26
C LEU A 49 1.79 -17.73 2.15
N LYS A 50 0.72 -18.49 1.90
CA LYS A 50 0.79 -19.96 1.82
C LYS A 50 1.22 -20.47 0.45
N ASP A 51 0.76 -19.80 -0.61
CA ASP A 51 1.02 -20.17 -1.99
C ASP A 51 0.85 -18.96 -2.93
N LYS A 52 1.17 -19.12 -4.22
CA LYS A 52 1.14 -18.03 -5.21
C LYS A 52 -0.26 -17.45 -5.46
N ARG A 53 -1.32 -18.16 -5.07
CA ARG A 53 -2.73 -17.75 -5.24
C ARG A 53 -3.40 -17.44 -3.90
N ASP A 54 -2.65 -17.36 -2.80
CA ASP A 54 -3.21 -17.09 -1.48
C ASP A 54 -3.85 -15.69 -1.44
N THR A 55 -5.14 -15.65 -1.12
CA THR A 55 -5.91 -14.41 -1.01
C THR A 55 -6.23 -14.03 0.43
N SER A 56 -5.59 -14.66 1.42
CA SER A 56 -5.88 -14.48 2.85
C SER A 56 -5.75 -13.04 3.36
N ASN A 57 -4.97 -12.19 2.67
CA ASN A 57 -4.78 -10.78 3.00
C ASN A 57 -5.81 -9.84 2.34
N PHE A 58 -6.75 -10.38 1.57
CA PHE A 58 -7.82 -9.63 0.94
C PHE A 58 -9.15 -9.88 1.67
N ASP A 59 -10.08 -8.92 1.59
CA ASP A 59 -11.43 -9.13 2.10
C ASP A 59 -12.09 -10.32 1.36
N LYS A 60 -12.78 -11.17 2.13
CA LYS A 60 -13.48 -12.34 1.60
C LYS A 60 -14.65 -11.95 0.72
N GLU A 61 -15.25 -10.78 0.92
CA GLU A 61 -16.35 -10.31 0.08
C GLU A 61 -15.92 -10.15 -1.39
N PHE A 62 -14.68 -9.69 -1.65
CA PHE A 62 -14.17 -9.59 -3.03
C PHE A 62 -13.71 -10.94 -3.58
N THR A 63 -13.06 -11.76 -2.77
CA THR A 63 -12.47 -13.04 -3.25
C THR A 63 -13.49 -14.14 -3.46
N ARG A 64 -14.70 -14.00 -2.91
CA ARG A 64 -15.84 -14.91 -3.13
C ARG A 64 -16.70 -14.51 -4.32
N GLN A 65 -16.61 -13.28 -4.80
CA GLN A 65 -17.37 -12.84 -5.96
C GLN A 65 -16.94 -13.62 -7.22
N PRO A 66 -17.87 -13.89 -8.15
CA PRO A 66 -17.53 -14.46 -9.45
C PRO A 66 -16.50 -13.59 -10.18
N VAL A 67 -15.55 -14.23 -10.86
CA VAL A 67 -14.54 -13.54 -11.68
C VAL A 67 -15.14 -13.20 -13.03
N GLU A 68 -16.07 -12.25 -13.04
CA GLU A 68 -16.82 -11.84 -14.22
C GLU A 68 -16.80 -10.31 -14.37
N LEU A 69 -16.81 -9.86 -15.62
CA LEU A 69 -16.96 -8.44 -15.91
C LEU A 69 -18.43 -8.06 -15.82
N THR A 70 -18.73 -6.95 -15.16
CA THR A 70 -20.09 -6.41 -15.11
C THR A 70 -20.57 -6.14 -16.54
N PRO A 71 -21.72 -6.70 -16.96
CA PRO A 71 -22.29 -6.42 -18.26
C PRO A 71 -22.51 -4.92 -18.44
N THR A 72 -22.10 -4.36 -19.57
CA THR A 72 -22.24 -2.94 -19.88
C THR A 72 -23.18 -2.75 -21.07
N ASP A 73 -23.97 -1.68 -21.07
CA ASP A 73 -24.84 -1.34 -22.20
C ASP A 73 -24.00 -0.92 -23.41
N LYS A 74 -24.25 -1.57 -24.56
CA LYS A 74 -23.54 -1.32 -25.82
C LYS A 74 -23.74 0.11 -26.29
N LEU A 75 -24.93 0.69 -26.10
CA LEU A 75 -25.21 2.06 -26.50
C LEU A 75 -24.41 3.04 -25.65
N PHE A 76 -24.24 2.76 -24.36
CA PHE A 76 -23.40 3.56 -23.48
C PHE A 76 -21.94 3.53 -23.94
N ILE A 77 -21.39 2.34 -24.24
CA ILE A 77 -20.01 2.19 -24.74
C ILE A 77 -19.81 2.90 -26.07
N MET A 78 -20.74 2.77 -27.01
CA MET A 78 -20.65 3.37 -28.35
C MET A 78 -20.68 4.90 -28.33
N ASN A 79 -21.26 5.49 -27.29
CA ASN A 79 -21.34 6.94 -27.12
C ASN A 79 -20.08 7.55 -26.46
N LEU A 80 -19.11 6.74 -26.07
CA LEU A 80 -17.83 7.21 -25.53
C LEU A 80 -16.86 7.58 -26.66
N ASP A 81 -16.18 8.72 -26.53
CA ASP A 81 -15.08 9.08 -27.44
C ASP A 81 -13.89 8.13 -27.23
N GLN A 82 -13.62 7.28 -28.22
CA GLN A 82 -12.53 6.31 -28.14
C GLN A 82 -11.14 6.95 -28.23
N ASN A 83 -11.04 8.18 -28.75
CA ASN A 83 -9.75 8.86 -28.86
C ASN A 83 -9.20 9.32 -27.50
N GLU A 84 -10.05 9.44 -26.48
CA GLU A 84 -9.61 9.74 -25.11
C GLU A 84 -8.66 8.68 -24.54
N PHE A 85 -8.75 7.44 -25.06
CA PHE A 85 -7.91 6.32 -24.66
C PHE A 85 -6.71 6.08 -25.61
N ALA A 86 -6.45 6.99 -26.55
CA ALA A 86 -5.30 6.87 -27.44
C ALA A 86 -3.99 6.89 -26.64
N GLY A 87 -3.15 5.87 -26.82
CA GLY A 87 -1.91 5.71 -26.06
C GLY A 87 -2.08 5.12 -24.65
N PHE A 88 -3.27 4.61 -24.28
CA PHE A 88 -3.49 3.96 -22.99
C PHE A 88 -2.72 2.63 -22.83
N SER A 89 -2.49 1.91 -23.93
CA SER A 89 -1.81 0.63 -23.89
C SER A 89 -0.34 0.77 -23.49
N TYR A 90 0.04 0.09 -22.41
CA TYR A 90 1.42 -0.03 -21.95
C TYR A 90 1.74 -1.50 -21.68
N THR A 91 2.93 -1.93 -22.06
CA THR A 91 3.51 -3.21 -21.66
C THR A 91 4.91 -2.95 -21.14
N ASN A 92 5.22 -3.47 -19.96
CA ASN A 92 6.56 -3.35 -19.41
C ASN A 92 7.56 -4.08 -20.33
N PRO A 93 8.56 -3.40 -20.93
CA PRO A 93 9.52 -4.03 -21.84
C PRO A 93 10.37 -5.11 -21.17
N GLU A 94 10.52 -5.07 -19.84
CA GLU A 94 11.24 -6.07 -19.05
C GLU A 94 10.38 -7.31 -18.73
N PHE A 95 9.11 -7.33 -19.16
CA PHE A 95 8.23 -8.47 -18.91
C PHE A 95 8.53 -9.61 -19.90
N VAL A 96 9.51 -10.44 -19.56
CA VAL A 96 9.86 -11.64 -20.32
C VAL A 96 9.05 -12.83 -19.80
N ILE A 97 8.13 -13.35 -20.62
CA ILE A 97 7.42 -14.60 -20.32
C ILE A 97 8.33 -15.76 -20.75
N ASN A 98 8.92 -16.47 -19.79
CA ASN A 98 9.50 -17.78 -20.04
C ASN A 98 8.37 -18.79 -20.21
N VAL A 99 8.15 -19.22 -21.46
CA VAL A 99 7.23 -20.31 -21.81
C VAL A 99 7.89 -21.66 -21.55
#